data_AF-A0A0A0BJB2-F1
#
_entry.id   AF-A0A0A0BJB2-F1
#
_cell.length_a   1.000
_cell.length_b   1.000
_cell.length_c   1.000
_cell.angle_alpha   90.00
_cell.angle_beta   90.00
_cell.angle_gamma   90.00
#
_symmetry.space_group_name_H-M   'P 1'
#
loop_
_entity.id
_entity.type
_entity.pdbx_description
1 polymer ?
#
loop_
_entity_poly.entity_id
_entity_poly.type
_entity_poly.pdbx_seq_one_letter_code
_entity_poly.pdbx_strand_id
1 'polypeptide(L)' 'MRTKKFVLSTLAIVVLLLASTMLHNVYAGKPIISLNAPVSFPVDI' A
#
# COMPACT_ATOMS: atom_id res chain seq x y z
N MET A 1 10.23 -30.65 16.62
CA MET A 1 9.45 -29.43 16.93
C MET A 1 10.09 -28.11 16.46
N ARG A 2 11.42 -28.01 16.27
CA ARG A 2 12.10 -26.74 15.93
C ARG A 2 11.81 -26.20 14.52
N THR A 3 11.66 -27.09 13.53
CA THR A 3 11.33 -26.74 12.14
C THR A 3 9.93 -26.15 11.98
N LYS A 4 8.92 -26.66 12.70
CA LYS A 4 7.55 -26.12 12.64
C LYS A 4 7.47 -24.65 13.06
N LYS A 5 8.25 -24.27 14.09
CA LYS A 5 8.34 -22.87 14.55
C LYS A 5 9.00 -21.98 13.50
N PHE A 6 10.05 -22.48 12.84
CA PHE A 6 10.76 -21.75 11.79
C PHE A 6 9.86 -21.49 10.58
N VAL A 7 9.14 -22.53 10.13
CA VAL A 7 8.16 -22.44 9.02
C VAL A 7 7.07 -21.42 9.34
N LEU A 8 6.53 -21.46 10.55
CA LEU A 8 5.48 -20.53 10.98
C LEU A 8 6.00 -19.08 11.01
N SER A 9 7.21 -18.84 11.51
CA SER A 9 7.83 -17.51 11.51
C SER A 9 8.09 -17.00 10.11
N THR A 10 8.62 -17.84 9.21
CA THR A 10 8.85 -17.44 7.81
C THR A 10 7.54 -17.14 7.09
N LEU A 11 6.49 -17.93 7.34
CA LEU A 11 5.17 -17.71 6.76
C LEU A 11 4.57 -16.37 7.24
N ALA A 12 4.70 -16.07 8.52
CA ALA A 12 4.23 -14.81 9.09
C ALA A 12 4.93 -13.59 8.46
N ILE A 13 6.24 -13.66 8.23
CA ILE A 13 7.00 -12.59 7.58
C ILE A 13 6.54 -12.39 6.13
N VAL A 14 6.36 -13.47 5.38
CA VAL A 14 5.88 -13.40 3.98
C VAL A 14 4.48 -12.77 3.92
N VAL A 15 3.57 -13.16 4.82
CA VAL A 15 2.22 -12.59 4.90
C VAL A 15 2.28 -11.09 5.22
N LEU A 16 3.14 -10.68 6.15
CA LEU A 16 3.32 -9.28 6.51
C LEU A 16 3.80 -8.45 5.31
N LEU A 17 4.81 -8.94 4.58
CA LEU A 17 5.34 -8.27 3.38
C LEU A 17 4.26 -8.16 2.28
N LEU A 18 3.48 -9.22 2.06
CA LEU A 18 2.36 -9.18 1.11
C LEU A 18 1.32 -8.14 1.51
N ALA A 19 0.93 -8.09 2.79
CA ALA A 19 -0.03 -7.10 3.27
C ALA A 19 0.49 -5.66 3.09
N SER A 20 1.76 -5.40 3.40
CA SER A 20 2.38 -4.09 3.22
C SER A 20 2.41 -3.66 1.75
N THR A 21 2.75 -4.55 0.82
CA THR A 21 2.77 -4.23 -0.62
C THR A 21 1.37 -3.96 -1.18
N MET A 22 0.36 -4.73 -0.74
CA MET A 22 -1.03 -4.48 -1.13
C MET A 22 -1.54 -3.14 -0.63
N LEU A 23 -1.26 -2.80 0.64
CA LEU A 23 -1.57 -1.47 1.18
C LEU A 23 -0.87 -0.38 0.38
N HIS A 24 0.43 -0.53 0.13
CA HIS A 24 1.17 0.44 -0.66
C HIS A 24 0.56 0.63 -2.06
N ASN A 25 0.20 -0.46 -2.77
CA ASN A 25 -0.43 -0.36 -4.08
C ASN A 25 -1.80 0.33 -4.06
N VAL A 26 -2.60 0.12 -3.00
CA VAL A 26 -3.90 0.79 -2.83
C VAL A 26 -3.73 2.30 -2.65
N TYR A 27 -2.66 2.74 -2.00
CA TYR A 27 -2.41 4.15 -1.70
C TYR A 27 -1.47 4.85 -2.69
N ALA A 28 -0.59 4.13 -3.39
CA ALA A 28 0.42 4.69 -4.29
C ALA A 28 -0.18 5.31 -5.57
N GLY A 29 -1.36 4.87 -5.99
CA GLY A 29 -2.08 5.43 -7.13
C GLY A 29 -3.10 6.52 -6.77
N LYS A 30 -3.31 6.80 -5.49
CA LYS A 30 -4.27 7.84 -5.09
C LYS A 30 -3.60 9.20 -5.26
N PRO A 31 -4.24 10.16 -5.96
CA PRO A 31 -3.71 11.51 -6.03
C PRO A 31 -3.58 12.03 -4.60
N ILE A 32 -2.35 12.41 -4.21
CA ILE A 32 -2.14 13.15 -2.98
C ILE A 32 -2.95 14.42 -3.18
N ILE A 33 -4.06 14.55 -2.43
CA ILE A 33 -4.91 15.74 -2.48
C ILE A 33 -4.05 16.86 -1.90
N SER A 34 -3.29 17.51 -2.77
CA SER A 34 -2.52 18.68 -2.42
C SER A 34 -3.53 19.77 -2.11
N LEU A 35 -3.50 20.30 -0.89
CA LEU A 35 -4.30 21.47 -0.49
C LEU A 35 -4.03 22.68 -1.40
N ASN A 36 -2.92 22.65 -2.14
CA ASN A 36 -2.46 23.68 -3.07
C ASN A 36 -2.60 23.24 -4.54
N ALA A 37 -3.33 22.16 -4.83
CA ALA A 37 -3.60 21.75 -6.21
C ALA A 37 -4.35 22.90 -6.92
N PRO A 38 -3.86 23.38 -8.08
CA PRO A 38 -4.57 24.42 -8.81
C PRO A 38 -5.94 23.87 -9.18
N VAL A 39 -7.00 24.50 -8.67
CA VAL A 39 -8.37 24.26 -9.12
C VAL A 39 -8.41 24.74 -10.57
N SER A 40 -8.19 23.81 -11.51
CA SER A 40 -8.57 24.05 -12.89
C SER A 40 -10.10 24.02 -12.91
N PHE A 41 -10.69 25.20 -12.73
CA PHE A 41 -12.10 25.41 -13.04
C PHE A 41 -12.32 24.92 -14.48
N PRO A 42 -13.40 24.17 -14.76
CA PRO A 42 -13.77 23.91 -16.13
C PRO A 42 -14.09 25.28 -16.74
N VAL A 43 -13.19 25.78 -17.57
CA VAL A 43 -13.52 26.86 -18.48
C VAL A 43 -14.32 26.17 -19.57
N ASP A 44 -15.64 26.22 -19.46
CA ASP A 44 -16.54 25.87 -20.55
C ASP A 44 -16.23 26.84 -21.71
N ILE A 45 -15.54 26.33 -22.75
CA ILE A 45 -15.30 27.00 -24.04
C ILE A 45 -16.14 26.28 -25.09
#